data_AF-T0YFU4-F1
#
_entry.id   AF-T0YFU4-F1
#
_cell.length_a   1.000
_cell.length_b   1.000
_cell.length_c   1.000
_cell.angle_alpha   90.00
_cell.angle_beta   90.00
_cell.angle_gamma   90.00
#
_symmetry.space_group_name_H-M   'P 1'
#
loop_
_entity.id
_entity.type
_entity.pdbx_description
1 polymer ?
#
loop_
_entity_poly.entity_id
_entity_poly.type
_entity_poly.pdbx_seq_one_letter_code
_entity_poly.pdbx_strand_id
1 'polypeptide(L)'
;WARLEAAQSRVAELEAQVASLQGQKAALGELAFHHSERQPRLEAVDATADDSGRERERGQRRGTPGHGRRQHPELPTVDVVLEPSDEDLHCVSCGARFVQITGEQVSEEIRRRVIYERVVTHRPRYVPSCDCSGNPAVRTASPPPKVIPKGELAPGILADLLVNKFDLSIPLERSLRLFAYEGLYLAKGSVTGMFQSMLPLFEPVYAAMREHLLLAGIWNVDETRWLVF
;
A
#
# COMPACT_ATOMS: atom_id res chain seq x y z
N TRP A 1 45.57 39.08 -37.54
CA TRP A 1 45.93 39.44 -36.16
C TRP A 1 44.68 39.58 -35.28
N ALA A 2 43.81 40.59 -35.45
CA ALA A 2 42.60 40.75 -34.62
C ALA A 2 41.63 39.54 -34.56
N ARG A 3 41.43 38.81 -35.67
CA ARG A 3 40.61 37.57 -35.69
C ARG A 3 41.25 36.39 -34.94
N LEU A 4 42.59 36.35 -34.88
CA LEU A 4 43.33 35.31 -34.18
C LEU A 4 43.23 35.53 -32.66
N GLU A 5 43.37 36.79 -32.23
CA GLU A 5 43.23 37.18 -30.82
C GLU A 5 41.80 36.94 -30.30
N ALA A 6 40.77 37.26 -31.12
CA ALA A 6 39.38 36.97 -30.78
C ALA A 6 39.08 35.46 -30.71
N ALA A 7 39.73 34.65 -31.53
CA ALA A 7 39.60 33.19 -31.47
C ALA A 7 40.30 32.63 -30.22
N GLN A 8 41.48 33.15 -29.88
CA GLN A 8 42.22 32.74 -28.68
C GLN A 8 41.50 33.13 -27.38
N SER A 9 40.88 34.31 -27.32
CA SER A 9 40.07 34.70 -26.16
C SER A 9 38.84 33.81 -26.00
N ARG A 10 38.19 33.42 -27.11
CA ARG A 10 37.04 32.52 -27.06
C ARG A 10 37.43 31.10 -26.63
N VAL A 11 38.59 30.60 -27.05
CA VAL A 11 39.11 29.30 -26.60
C VAL A 11 39.37 29.33 -25.08
N ALA A 12 40.03 30.37 -24.58
CA ALA A 12 40.29 30.51 -23.14
C ALA A 12 38.98 30.59 -22.31
N GLU A 13 37.95 31.27 -22.81
CA GLU A 13 36.65 31.34 -22.16
C GLU A 13 35.95 29.96 -22.12
N LEU A 14 35.99 29.21 -23.23
CA LEU A 14 35.41 27.88 -23.30
C LEU A 14 36.15 26.88 -22.41
N GLU A 15 37.49 26.97 -22.33
CA GLU A 15 38.29 26.14 -21.42
C GLU A 15 37.95 26.42 -19.94
N ALA A 16 37.75 27.68 -19.58
CA ALA A 16 37.29 28.05 -18.23
C ALA A 16 35.89 27.50 -17.91
N GLN A 17 34.97 27.50 -18.89
CA GLN A 17 33.64 26.92 -18.73
C GLN A 17 33.68 25.40 -18.56
N VAL A 18 34.50 24.70 -19.36
CA VAL A 18 34.67 23.25 -19.25
C VAL A 18 35.24 22.88 -17.88
N ALA A 19 36.24 23.60 -17.37
CA ALA A 19 36.80 23.38 -16.05
C ALA A 19 35.74 23.57 -14.93
N SER A 20 34.90 24.60 -15.03
CA SER A 20 33.81 24.85 -14.08
C SER A 20 32.76 23.73 -14.08
N LEU A 21 32.33 23.28 -15.27
CA LEU A 21 31.34 22.20 -15.41
C LEU A 21 31.90 20.84 -14.94
N GLN A 22 33.19 20.57 -15.17
CA GLN A 22 33.84 19.38 -14.65
C GLN A 22 33.88 19.37 -13.11
N GLY A 23 34.15 20.52 -12.48
CA GLY A 23 34.08 20.67 -11.03
C GLY A 23 32.67 20.42 -10.47
N GLN A 24 31.63 20.94 -11.13
CA GLN A 24 30.23 20.69 -10.74
C GLN A 24 29.84 19.21 -10.88
N LYS A 25 30.29 18.53 -11.94
CA LYS A 25 30.05 17.10 -12.15
C LYS A 25 30.72 16.25 -11.05
N ALA A 26 31.93 16.61 -10.65
CA ALA A 26 32.64 15.92 -9.56
C ALA A 26 31.90 16.05 -8.22
N ALA A 27 31.47 17.27 -7.87
CA ALA A 27 30.71 17.53 -6.64
C ALA A 27 29.36 16.79 -6.62
N LEU A 28 28.65 16.73 -7.76
CA LEU A 28 27.41 15.95 -7.89
C LEU A 28 27.67 14.43 -7.79
N GLY A 29 28.81 13.95 -8.32
CA GLY A 29 29.21 12.56 -8.19
C GLY A 29 29.48 12.13 -6.75
N GLU A 30 30.14 12.99 -5.96
CA GLU A 30 30.36 12.75 -4.53
C GLU A 30 29.04 12.71 -3.75
N LEU A 31 28.13 13.66 -4.02
CA LEU A 31 26.79 13.66 -3.40
C LEU A 31 25.97 12.41 -3.78
N ALA A 32 26.09 11.91 -5.01
CA ALA A 32 25.41 10.70 -5.45
C ALA A 32 25.97 9.42 -4.79
N PHE A 33 27.28 9.38 -4.50
CA PHE A 33 27.92 8.23 -3.85
C PHE A 33 27.51 8.05 -2.38
N HIS A 34 27.15 9.14 -1.68
CA HIS A 34 26.68 9.05 -0.30
C HIS A 34 25.24 8.52 -0.14
N HIS A 35 24.49 8.34 -1.23
CA HIS A 35 23.12 7.80 -1.22
C HIS A 35 23.01 6.34 -1.71
N SER A 36 24.11 5.68 -2.07
CA SER A 36 24.11 4.27 -2.45
C SER A 36 24.55 3.41 -1.25
N GLU A 37 23.57 2.96 -0.46
CA GLU A 37 23.76 1.90 0.54
C GLU A 37 24.48 0.68 -0.07
N ARG A 38 25.44 0.16 0.67
CA ARG A 38 26.30 -0.99 0.34
C ARG A 38 25.45 -2.24 0.09
N GLN A 39 25.53 -2.82 -1.11
CA GLN A 39 25.24 -4.24 -1.30
C GLN A 39 26.50 -5.06 -0.95
N PRO A 40 26.41 -6.13 -0.14
CA PRO A 40 27.52 -7.04 0.05
C PRO A 40 27.74 -7.86 -1.22
N ARG A 41 29.00 -7.91 -1.66
CA ARG A 41 29.48 -8.74 -2.76
C ARG A 41 29.48 -10.20 -2.27
N LEU A 42 28.53 -10.99 -2.73
CA LEU A 42 28.59 -12.45 -2.59
C LEU A 42 29.68 -12.96 -3.53
N GLU A 43 30.65 -13.67 -2.97
CA GLU A 43 31.72 -14.34 -3.71
C GLU A 43 31.11 -15.45 -4.57
N ALA A 44 31.32 -15.34 -5.89
CA ALA A 44 30.86 -16.30 -6.87
C ALA A 44 31.71 -17.57 -6.79
N VAL A 45 31.06 -18.71 -6.57
CA VAL A 45 31.64 -20.04 -6.74
C VAL A 45 31.62 -20.35 -8.24
N ASP A 46 32.77 -20.78 -8.76
CA ASP A 46 32.99 -21.15 -10.15
C ASP A 46 31.93 -22.13 -10.67
N ALA A 47 31.18 -21.68 -11.69
CA ALA A 47 30.43 -22.55 -12.57
C ALA A 47 30.74 -22.14 -14.01
N THR A 48 31.57 -22.95 -14.65
CA THR A 48 31.85 -22.91 -16.09
C THR A 48 30.55 -23.11 -16.87
N ALA A 49 30.07 -22.05 -17.53
CA ALA A 49 29.11 -22.16 -18.61
C ALA A 49 29.42 -21.08 -19.65
N ASP A 50 29.90 -21.55 -20.78
CA ASP A 50 30.07 -20.84 -22.03
C ASP A 50 28.68 -20.36 -22.51
N ASP A 51 28.37 -19.08 -22.29
CA ASP A 51 27.31 -18.37 -23.01
C ASP A 51 27.80 -16.96 -23.29
N SER A 52 27.93 -16.63 -24.58
CA SER A 52 28.36 -15.34 -25.08
C SER A 52 27.47 -14.21 -24.56
N GLY A 53 27.91 -13.57 -23.49
CA GLY A 53 27.21 -12.51 -22.76
C GLY A 53 27.03 -11.25 -23.58
N ARG A 54 25.92 -11.15 -24.32
CA ARG A 54 25.25 -9.85 -24.47
C ARG A 54 24.42 -9.64 -23.23
N GLU A 55 24.82 -8.69 -22.38
CA GLU A 55 23.95 -8.14 -21.34
C GLU A 55 22.61 -7.79 -21.99
N ARG A 56 21.56 -8.56 -21.69
CA ARG A 56 20.22 -8.23 -22.14
C ARG A 56 19.86 -6.94 -21.41
N GLU A 57 19.75 -5.84 -22.16
CA GLU A 57 19.27 -4.56 -21.64
C GLU A 57 18.02 -4.81 -20.79
N ARG A 58 18.09 -4.45 -19.50
CA ARG A 58 16.97 -4.61 -18.57
C ARG A 58 15.90 -3.59 -18.94
N GLY A 59 14.72 -4.08 -19.29
CA GLY A 59 13.57 -3.24 -19.66
C GLY A 59 12.93 -3.68 -20.98
N GLN A 60 11.77 -3.09 -21.27
CA GLN A 60 11.05 -3.36 -22.51
C GLN A 60 11.83 -2.71 -23.68
N ARG A 61 12.18 -3.50 -24.70
CA ARG A 61 13.00 -3.03 -25.81
C ARG A 61 12.21 -2.06 -26.67
N ARG A 62 12.82 -0.92 -27.00
CA ARG A 62 12.22 0.08 -27.89
C ARG A 62 11.86 -0.58 -29.23
N GLY A 63 10.58 -0.56 -29.60
CA GLY A 63 10.07 -1.20 -30.82
C GLY A 63 9.55 -2.63 -30.65
N THR A 64 9.61 -3.23 -29.45
CA THR A 64 8.83 -4.45 -29.16
C THR A 64 7.40 -4.10 -28.78
N PRO A 65 6.39 -4.90 -29.18
CA PRO A 65 5.02 -4.73 -28.71
C PRO A 65 4.99 -4.77 -27.17
N GLY A 66 4.31 -3.79 -26.57
CA GLY A 66 4.05 -3.82 -25.14
C GLY A 66 3.17 -5.02 -24.79
N HIS A 67 3.34 -5.57 -23.59
CA HIS A 67 2.30 -6.40 -23.01
C HIS A 67 1.08 -5.52 -22.80
N GLY A 68 -0.08 -5.92 -23.34
CA GLY A 68 -1.32 -5.13 -23.26
C GLY A 68 -1.75 -4.85 -21.82
N ARG A 69 -2.87 -4.12 -21.65
CA ARG A 69 -3.40 -3.80 -20.31
C ARG A 69 -3.62 -5.10 -19.53
N ARG A 70 -3.05 -5.18 -18.33
CA ARG A 70 -3.26 -6.31 -17.42
C ARG A 70 -4.72 -6.34 -17.00
N GLN A 71 -5.35 -7.50 -17.10
CA GLN A 71 -6.72 -7.72 -16.64
C GLN A 71 -6.74 -7.99 -15.13
N HIS A 72 -7.84 -7.64 -14.47
CA HIS A 72 -8.06 -7.80 -13.03
C HIS A 72 -9.38 -8.55 -12.73
N PRO A 73 -9.55 -9.80 -13.18
CA PRO A 73 -10.82 -10.53 -13.13
C PRO A 73 -11.29 -10.87 -11.71
N GLU A 74 -10.38 -10.87 -10.74
CA GLU A 74 -10.66 -11.18 -9.32
C GLU A 74 -11.29 -9.99 -8.58
N LEU A 75 -11.26 -8.78 -9.14
CA LEU A 75 -11.86 -7.61 -8.50
C LEU A 75 -13.39 -7.64 -8.63
N PRO A 76 -14.14 -7.24 -7.60
CA PRO A 76 -15.58 -7.02 -7.74
C PRO A 76 -15.87 -5.99 -8.85
N THR A 77 -16.62 -6.42 -9.86
CA THR A 77 -17.00 -5.58 -11.01
C THR A 77 -18.38 -4.96 -10.79
N VAL A 78 -18.51 -3.69 -11.17
CA VAL A 78 -19.80 -2.98 -11.24
C VAL A 78 -19.94 -2.44 -12.65
N ASP A 79 -20.88 -3.02 -13.41
CA ASP A 79 -21.17 -2.58 -14.77
C ASP A 79 -21.99 -1.28 -14.74
N VAL A 80 -21.55 -0.29 -15.51
CA VAL A 80 -22.23 1.00 -15.65
C VAL A 80 -22.48 1.23 -17.13
N VAL A 81 -23.75 1.22 -17.53
CA VAL A 81 -24.17 1.56 -18.88
C VAL A 81 -24.46 3.06 -18.92
N LEU A 82 -23.78 3.77 -19.83
CA LEU A 82 -24.03 5.18 -20.11
C LEU A 82 -24.81 5.28 -21.41
N GLU A 83 -26.11 5.55 -21.30
CA GLU A 83 -26.94 5.84 -22.47
C GLU A 83 -26.80 7.32 -22.85
N PRO A 84 -26.78 7.65 -24.17
CA PRO A 84 -26.91 9.04 -24.60
C PRO A 84 -28.21 9.64 -24.08
N SER A 85 -28.25 10.98 -23.94
CA SER A 85 -29.48 11.65 -23.57
C SER A 85 -30.57 11.41 -24.63
N ASP A 86 -31.84 11.52 -24.24
CA ASP A 86 -32.94 11.34 -25.19
C ASP A 86 -32.84 12.37 -26.34
N GLU A 87 -32.38 13.58 -26.07
CA GLU A 87 -32.14 14.61 -27.09
C GLU A 87 -31.05 14.20 -28.08
N ASP A 88 -29.94 13.63 -27.59
CA ASP A 88 -28.83 13.13 -28.43
C ASP A 88 -29.20 11.90 -29.27
N LEU A 89 -30.29 11.22 -28.91
CA LEU A 89 -30.84 10.09 -29.68
C LEU A 89 -31.72 10.52 -30.84
N HIS A 90 -31.85 11.81 -31.14
CA HIS A 90 -32.63 12.28 -32.29
C HIS A 90 -31.77 13.00 -33.32
N CYS A 91 -32.11 12.80 -34.60
CA CYS A 91 -31.45 13.50 -35.69
C CYS A 91 -31.73 15.00 -35.62
N VAL A 92 -30.66 15.81 -35.57
CA VAL A 92 -30.74 17.27 -35.50
C VAL A 92 -31.48 17.89 -36.70
N SER A 93 -31.52 17.19 -37.85
CA SER A 93 -32.15 17.71 -39.07
C SER A 93 -33.60 17.27 -39.28
N CYS A 94 -33.95 16.02 -38.95
CA CYS A 94 -35.29 15.47 -39.23
C CYS A 94 -36.04 14.97 -37.99
N GLY A 95 -35.42 14.97 -36.81
CA GLY A 95 -36.04 14.53 -35.56
C GLY A 95 -36.25 13.03 -35.43
N ALA A 96 -35.80 12.21 -36.39
CA ALA A 96 -35.92 10.76 -36.29
C ALA A 96 -35.03 10.20 -35.17
N ARG A 97 -35.55 9.24 -34.40
CA ARG A 97 -34.80 8.57 -33.33
C ARG A 97 -33.75 7.61 -33.90
N PHE A 98 -32.58 7.58 -33.28
CA PHE A 98 -31.49 6.66 -33.60
C PHE A 98 -31.86 5.25 -33.14
N VAL A 99 -31.45 4.26 -33.91
CA VAL A 99 -31.65 2.84 -33.58
C VAL A 99 -30.36 2.29 -33.01
N GLN A 100 -30.46 1.57 -31.90
CA GLN A 100 -29.32 0.89 -31.30
C GLN A 100 -28.79 -0.20 -32.23
N ILE A 101 -27.48 -0.23 -32.44
CA ILE A 101 -26.79 -1.28 -33.21
C ILE A 101 -26.12 -2.28 -32.26
N THR A 102 -25.70 -3.43 -32.81
CA THR A 102 -24.93 -4.42 -32.07
C THR A 102 -23.50 -3.95 -31.83
N GLY A 103 -23.01 -4.16 -30.61
CA GLY A 103 -21.65 -3.79 -30.18
C GLY A 103 -21.66 -2.59 -29.25
N GLU A 104 -20.65 -2.51 -28.39
CA GLU A 104 -20.49 -1.44 -27.41
C GLU A 104 -19.02 -1.07 -27.25
N GLN A 105 -18.77 0.18 -26.85
CA GLN A 105 -17.44 0.62 -26.44
C GLN A 105 -17.29 0.39 -24.94
N VAL A 106 -16.44 -0.57 -24.56
CA VAL A 106 -16.18 -0.90 -23.16
C VAL A 106 -14.93 -0.18 -22.68
N SER A 107 -15.01 0.48 -21.53
CA SER A 107 -13.85 1.01 -20.81
C SER A 107 -13.86 0.56 -19.36
N GLU A 108 -12.70 0.18 -18.86
CA GLU A 108 -12.52 -0.31 -17.48
C GLU A 108 -11.79 0.73 -16.62
N GLU A 109 -12.33 0.99 -15.43
CA GLU A 109 -11.74 1.84 -14.40
C GLU A 109 -11.65 1.08 -13.07
N ILE A 110 -10.46 1.06 -12.46
CA ILE A 110 -10.26 0.47 -11.13
C ILE A 110 -10.42 1.59 -10.10
N ARG A 111 -11.44 1.46 -9.24
CA ARG A 111 -11.75 2.43 -8.19
C ARG A 111 -11.45 1.86 -6.80
N ARG A 112 -10.74 2.62 -5.97
CA ARG A 112 -10.59 2.33 -4.54
C ARG A 112 -11.69 3.04 -3.75
N ARG A 113 -12.44 2.30 -2.95
CA ARG A 113 -13.47 2.83 -2.04
C ARG A 113 -13.11 2.50 -0.59
N VAL A 114 -12.89 3.53 0.23
CA VAL A 114 -12.73 3.37 1.69
C VAL A 114 -13.91 4.04 2.37
N ILE A 115 -14.63 3.27 3.19
CA ILE A 115 -15.74 3.78 3.99
C ILE A 115 -15.52 3.30 5.42
N TYR A 116 -15.40 4.26 6.34
CA TYR A 116 -15.53 3.99 7.77
C TYR A 116 -16.97 4.22 8.19
N GLU A 117 -17.59 3.23 8.81
CA GLU A 117 -18.95 3.32 9.33
C GLU A 117 -18.95 3.36 10.86
N ARG A 118 -19.64 4.34 11.44
CA ARG A 118 -19.85 4.41 12.89
C ARG A 118 -21.12 3.66 13.27
N VAL A 119 -20.97 2.43 13.73
CA VAL A 119 -22.10 1.62 14.22
C VAL A 119 -22.41 1.96 15.68
N VAL A 120 -23.59 2.54 15.94
CA VAL A 120 -24.07 2.87 17.28
C VAL A 120 -25.14 1.87 17.70
N THR A 121 -24.81 0.99 18.67
CA THR A 121 -25.74 -0.02 19.17
C THR A 121 -26.53 0.48 20.37
N HIS A 122 -27.83 0.72 20.19
CA HIS A 122 -28.75 1.04 21.28
C HIS A 122 -29.32 -0.24 21.89
N ARG A 123 -29.22 -0.39 23.21
CA ARG A 123 -29.75 -1.55 23.96
C ARG A 123 -30.80 -1.05 24.96
N PRO A 124 -32.08 -1.04 24.59
CA PRO A 124 -33.15 -0.61 25.48
C PRO A 124 -33.18 -1.42 26.77
N ARG A 125 -33.71 -0.79 27.82
CA ARG A 125 -33.90 -1.39 29.14
C ARG A 125 -35.39 -1.62 29.34
N TYR A 126 -35.74 -2.79 29.87
CA TYR A 126 -37.12 -3.19 30.11
C TYR A 126 -37.29 -3.52 31.59
N VAL A 127 -38.41 -3.10 32.16
CA VAL A 127 -38.84 -3.49 33.51
C VAL A 127 -39.99 -4.50 33.38
N PRO A 128 -40.11 -5.46 34.30
CA PRO A 128 -41.25 -6.37 34.29
C PRO A 128 -42.54 -5.59 34.55
N SER A 129 -43.61 -5.92 33.83
CA SER A 129 -44.95 -5.36 34.04
C SER A 129 -45.80 -6.16 35.03
N CYS A 130 -45.18 -7.06 35.80
CA CYS A 130 -45.85 -7.96 36.73
C CYS A 130 -45.02 -8.13 38.00
N ASP A 131 -45.69 -8.54 39.08
CA ASP A 131 -45.08 -8.72 40.41
C ASP A 131 -44.61 -10.15 40.67
N CYS A 132 -44.47 -10.96 39.62
CA CYS A 132 -44.00 -12.34 39.75
C CYS A 132 -42.56 -12.37 40.29
N SER A 133 -42.33 -13.22 41.31
CA SER A 133 -41.01 -13.44 41.88
C SER A 133 -40.07 -14.11 40.87
N GLY A 134 -38.78 -13.78 40.93
CA GLY A 134 -37.74 -14.33 40.05
C GLY A 134 -37.42 -13.52 38.80
N ASN A 135 -38.17 -12.44 38.50
CA ASN A 135 -37.81 -11.51 37.43
C ASN A 135 -36.68 -10.56 37.87
N PRO A 136 -35.66 -10.32 37.03
CA PRO A 136 -34.69 -9.27 37.30
C PRO A 136 -35.34 -7.89 37.19
N ALA A 137 -34.91 -6.94 38.03
CA ALA A 137 -35.47 -5.58 38.07
C ALA A 137 -35.38 -4.85 36.71
N VAL A 138 -34.33 -5.10 35.95
CA VAL A 138 -34.14 -4.59 34.59
C VAL A 138 -33.59 -5.70 33.70
N ARG A 139 -34.20 -5.88 32.52
CA ARG A 139 -33.65 -6.70 31.43
C ARG A 139 -33.09 -5.80 30.33
N THR A 140 -31.93 -6.18 29.80
CA THR A 140 -31.33 -5.56 28.62
C THR A 140 -30.54 -6.62 27.84
N ALA A 141 -30.32 -6.39 26.55
CA ALA A 141 -29.53 -7.29 25.73
C ALA A 141 -28.05 -7.27 26.15
N SER A 142 -27.40 -8.44 26.13
CA SER A 142 -25.94 -8.54 26.30
C SER A 142 -25.20 -7.70 25.26
N PRO A 143 -24.05 -7.10 25.60
CA PRO A 143 -23.27 -6.37 24.62
C PRO A 143 -22.79 -7.32 23.52
N PRO A 144 -22.66 -6.85 22.26
CA PRO A 144 -22.01 -7.65 21.24
C PRO A 144 -20.56 -7.96 21.67
N PRO A 145 -20.03 -9.15 21.33
CA PRO A 145 -18.65 -9.48 21.62
C PRO A 145 -17.71 -8.50 20.91
N LYS A 146 -16.64 -8.10 21.59
CA LYS A 146 -15.59 -7.24 21.04
C LYS A 146 -14.23 -7.84 21.37
N VAL A 147 -13.28 -7.67 20.45
CA VAL A 147 -11.88 -8.09 20.63
C VAL A 147 -11.28 -7.43 21.87
N ILE A 148 -11.43 -6.10 21.96
CA ILE A 148 -11.05 -5.33 23.13
C ILE A 148 -12.33 -4.91 23.85
N PRO A 149 -12.53 -5.29 25.13
CA PRO A 149 -13.69 -4.86 25.90
C PRO A 149 -13.84 -3.34 25.91
N LYS A 150 -15.03 -2.84 25.57
CA LYS A 150 -15.34 -1.40 25.39
C LYS A 150 -14.52 -0.68 24.31
N GLY A 151 -13.75 -1.40 23.49
CA GLY A 151 -13.02 -0.83 22.36
C GLY A 151 -13.95 -0.23 21.31
N GLU A 152 -13.48 0.83 20.66
CA GLU A 152 -14.21 1.53 19.59
C GLU A 152 -14.02 0.85 18.23
N LEU A 153 -12.82 0.32 17.97
CA LEU A 153 -12.46 -0.23 16.66
C LEU A 153 -13.02 -1.63 16.45
N ALA A 154 -13.53 -1.87 15.24
CA ALA A 154 -13.94 -3.17 14.78
C ALA A 154 -12.72 -4.09 14.55
N PRO A 155 -12.90 -5.43 14.57
CA PRO A 155 -11.80 -6.38 14.39
C PRO A 155 -11.01 -6.17 13.10
N GLY A 156 -11.67 -5.80 11.99
CA GLY A 156 -11.01 -5.53 10.71
C GLY A 156 -9.98 -4.39 10.79
N ILE A 157 -10.34 -3.27 11.42
CA ILE A 157 -9.43 -2.12 11.58
C ILE A 157 -8.24 -2.50 12.48
N LEU A 158 -8.48 -3.29 13.53
CA LEU A 158 -7.41 -3.78 14.40
C LEU A 158 -6.46 -4.71 13.64
N ALA A 159 -6.98 -5.58 12.77
CA ALA A 159 -6.19 -6.45 11.92
C ALA A 159 -5.35 -5.65 10.92
N ASP A 160 -5.93 -4.65 10.25
CA ASP A 160 -5.20 -3.78 9.32
C ASP A 160 -4.05 -3.06 10.01
N LEU A 161 -4.27 -2.54 11.23
CA LEU A 161 -3.23 -1.92 12.03
C LEU A 161 -2.07 -2.87 12.35
N LEU A 162 -2.37 -4.12 12.70
CA LEU A 162 -1.37 -5.14 13.01
C LEU A 162 -0.60 -5.57 11.75
N VAL A 163 -1.30 -5.85 10.66
CA VAL A 163 -0.70 -6.22 9.36
C VAL A 163 0.19 -5.10 8.86
N ASN A 164 -0.31 -3.86 8.82
CA ASN A 164 0.49 -2.72 8.40
C ASN A 164 1.75 -2.58 9.25
N LYS A 165 1.64 -2.70 10.58
CA LYS A 165 2.76 -2.47 11.48
C LYS A 165 3.80 -3.60 11.46
N PHE A 166 3.36 -4.85 11.52
CA PHE A 166 4.23 -6.00 11.82
C PHE A 166 4.52 -6.87 10.60
N ASP A 167 3.60 -7.00 9.65
CA ASP A 167 3.79 -7.79 8.44
C ASP A 167 4.40 -6.93 7.32
N LEU A 168 3.77 -5.80 7.03
CA LEU A 168 4.21 -4.87 5.98
C LEU A 168 5.28 -3.88 6.43
N SER A 169 5.66 -3.90 7.71
CA SER A 169 6.68 -3.02 8.31
C SER A 169 6.42 -1.52 8.06
N ILE A 170 5.17 -1.12 7.89
CA ILE A 170 4.77 0.28 7.73
C ILE A 170 4.90 0.96 9.10
N PRO A 171 5.68 2.06 9.20
CA PRO A 171 5.73 2.83 10.45
C PRO A 171 4.33 3.24 10.89
N LEU A 172 4.03 3.04 12.17
CA LEU A 172 2.68 3.27 12.71
C LEU A 172 2.17 4.67 12.36
N GLU A 173 3.02 5.68 12.47
CA GLU A 173 2.72 7.07 12.11
C GLU A 173 2.21 7.22 10.65
N ARG A 174 2.74 6.46 9.69
CA ARG A 174 2.27 6.50 8.29
C ARG A 174 0.86 5.92 8.16
N SER A 175 0.58 4.83 8.88
CA SER A 175 -0.76 4.23 8.92
C SER A 175 -1.77 5.18 9.56
N LEU A 176 -1.40 5.82 10.68
CA LEU A 176 -2.26 6.81 11.35
C LEU A 176 -2.55 8.01 10.46
N ARG A 177 -1.56 8.50 9.70
CA ARG A 177 -1.75 9.59 8.73
C ARG A 177 -2.67 9.19 7.58
N LEU A 178 -2.54 7.96 7.07
CA LEU A 178 -3.43 7.45 6.03
C LEU A 178 -4.88 7.39 6.53
N PHE A 179 -5.10 6.83 7.73
CA PHE A 179 -6.43 6.80 8.32
C PHE A 179 -7.00 8.19 8.56
N ALA A 180 -6.19 9.14 9.04
CA ALA A 180 -6.62 10.52 9.23
C ALA A 180 -6.99 11.19 7.89
N TYR A 181 -6.23 10.91 6.81
CA TYR A 181 -6.56 11.39 5.46
C TYR A 181 -7.89 10.83 4.97
N GLU A 182 -8.22 9.60 5.35
CA GLU A 182 -9.49 8.93 5.04
C GLU A 182 -10.61 9.24 6.06
N GLY A 183 -10.38 10.15 7.01
CA GLY A 183 -11.38 10.64 7.97
C GLY A 183 -11.45 9.88 9.31
N LEU A 184 -10.58 8.89 9.55
CA LEU A 184 -10.47 8.16 10.81
C LEU A 184 -9.26 8.65 11.62
N TYR A 185 -9.52 9.46 12.64
CA TYR A 185 -8.47 10.00 13.51
C TYR A 185 -8.19 9.06 14.69
N LEU A 186 -6.95 8.56 14.80
CA LEU A 186 -6.51 7.68 15.88
C LEU A 186 -5.27 8.24 16.56
N ALA A 187 -5.32 8.36 17.89
CA ALA A 187 -4.15 8.74 18.67
C ALA A 187 -3.16 7.57 18.75
N LYS A 188 -1.87 7.85 18.54
CA LYS A 188 -0.79 6.85 18.61
C LYS A 188 -0.82 6.06 19.92
N GLY A 189 -0.98 6.75 21.06
CA GLY A 189 -1.04 6.13 22.39
C GLY A 189 -2.20 5.15 22.53
N SER A 190 -3.37 5.47 21.97
CA SER A 190 -4.53 4.58 21.97
C SER A 190 -4.24 3.32 21.17
N VAL A 191 -3.66 3.44 19.98
CA VAL A 191 -3.35 2.28 19.13
C VAL A 191 -2.27 1.39 19.76
N THR A 192 -1.23 1.96 20.36
CA THR A 192 -0.22 1.17 21.06
C THR A 192 -0.80 0.47 22.30
N GLY A 193 -1.72 1.12 23.02
CA GLY A 193 -2.45 0.50 24.12
C GLY A 193 -3.35 -0.65 23.64
N MET A 194 -3.99 -0.50 22.48
CA MET A 194 -4.78 -1.56 21.85
C MET A 194 -3.88 -2.76 21.50
N PHE A 195 -2.71 -2.55 20.90
CA PHE A 195 -1.76 -3.63 20.63
C PHE A 195 -1.39 -4.40 21.89
N GLN A 196 -1.06 -3.69 22.97
CA GLN A 196 -0.75 -4.33 24.24
C GLN A 196 -1.92 -5.16 24.78
N SER A 197 -3.14 -4.63 24.71
CA SER A 197 -4.34 -5.33 25.19
C SER A 197 -4.68 -6.61 24.40
N MET A 198 -4.19 -6.72 23.17
CA MET A 198 -4.41 -7.88 22.30
C MET A 198 -3.36 -8.97 22.46
N LEU A 199 -2.23 -8.72 23.16
CA LEU A 199 -1.18 -9.73 23.36
C LEU A 199 -1.70 -11.09 23.86
N PRO A 200 -2.64 -11.17 24.83
CA PRO A 200 -3.16 -12.46 25.29
C PRO A 200 -3.86 -13.29 24.21
N LEU A 201 -4.34 -12.65 23.14
CA LEU A 201 -4.99 -13.36 22.02
C LEU A 201 -3.98 -14.14 21.17
N PHE A 202 -2.71 -13.76 21.21
CA PHE A 202 -1.64 -14.42 20.46
C PHE A 202 -0.94 -15.54 21.25
N GLU A 203 -1.16 -15.61 22.56
CA GLU A 203 -0.54 -16.64 23.42
C GLU A 203 -0.81 -18.07 22.93
N PRO A 204 -2.05 -18.45 22.54
CA PRO A 204 -2.32 -19.80 22.02
C PRO A 204 -1.59 -20.09 20.72
N VAL A 205 -1.43 -19.08 19.85
CA VAL A 205 -0.69 -19.21 18.58
C VAL A 205 0.78 -19.41 18.86
N TYR A 206 1.36 -18.62 19.76
CA TYR A 206 2.75 -18.75 20.17
C TYR A 206 3.03 -20.12 20.82
N ALA A 207 2.12 -20.60 21.67
CA ALA A 207 2.21 -21.93 22.26
C ALA A 207 2.19 -23.04 21.18
N ALA A 208 1.27 -22.97 20.22
CA ALA A 208 1.20 -23.93 19.11
C ALA A 208 2.45 -23.89 18.22
N MET A 209 3.01 -22.70 17.95
CA MET A 209 4.27 -22.57 17.21
C MET A 209 5.42 -23.25 17.96
N ARG A 210 5.50 -23.06 19.30
CA ARG A 210 6.51 -23.72 20.13
C ARG A 210 6.36 -25.23 20.10
N GLU A 211 5.15 -25.76 20.28
CA GLU A 211 4.89 -27.19 20.19
C GLU A 211 5.30 -27.77 18.83
N HIS A 212 4.98 -27.06 17.74
CA HIS A 212 5.37 -27.46 16.41
C HIS A 212 6.90 -27.48 16.21
N LEU A 213 7.60 -26.44 16.68
CA LEU A 213 9.06 -26.36 16.61
C LEU A 213 9.75 -27.51 17.37
N LEU A 214 9.21 -27.93 18.50
CA LEU A 214 9.77 -29.04 19.29
C LEU A 214 9.69 -30.40 18.57
N LEU A 215 8.82 -30.55 17.57
CA LEU A 215 8.72 -31.77 16.76
C LEU A 215 9.79 -31.83 15.66
N ALA A 216 10.48 -30.73 15.36
CA ALA A 216 11.49 -30.69 14.32
C ALA A 216 12.77 -31.44 14.76
N GLY A 217 13.30 -32.31 13.89
CA GLY A 217 14.55 -33.04 14.16
C GLY A 217 15.83 -32.19 14.04
N ILE A 218 15.76 -30.99 13.44
CA ILE A 218 16.86 -30.05 13.28
C ILE A 218 16.36 -28.66 13.64
N TRP A 219 17.11 -27.95 14.50
CA TRP A 219 16.77 -26.59 14.91
C TRP A 219 17.82 -25.61 14.38
N ASN A 220 17.37 -24.67 13.53
CA ASN A 220 18.19 -23.54 13.12
C ASN A 220 17.87 -22.37 14.04
N VAL A 221 18.90 -21.76 14.62
CA VAL A 221 18.77 -20.61 15.53
C VAL A 221 19.55 -19.45 14.91
N ASP A 222 18.84 -18.35 14.64
CA ASP A 222 19.42 -17.11 14.16
C ASP A 222 19.27 -16.01 15.23
N GLU A 223 20.34 -15.27 15.51
CA GLU A 223 20.32 -14.15 16.46
C GLU A 223 20.15 -12.84 15.67
N THR A 224 18.92 -12.31 15.62
CA THR A 224 18.68 -10.97 15.09
C THR A 224 18.73 -9.94 16.22
N ARG A 225 19.72 -9.04 16.19
CA ARG A 225 19.83 -7.95 17.18
C ARG A 225 18.91 -6.79 16.82
N TRP A 226 18.17 -6.32 17.80
CA TRP A 226 17.41 -5.07 17.72
C TRP A 226 18.07 -4.01 18.58
N LEU A 227 18.40 -2.86 17.97
CA LEU A 227 18.90 -1.71 18.71
C LEU A 227 17.72 -1.03 19.41
N VAL A 228 17.70 -1.12 20.74
CA VAL A 228 16.75 -0.40 21.59
C VAL A 228 17.46 0.87 22.07
N PHE A 229 16.96 2.04 21.65
CA PHE A 229 17.47 3.36 22.04
C PHE A 229 16.55 4.03 23.04
#